data_AF-A0A920NWN1-F1
#
_entry.id   AF-A0A920NWN1-F1
#
_cell.length_a   1.000
_cell.length_b   1.000
_cell.length_c   1.000
_cell.angle_alpha   90.00
_cell.angle_beta   90.00
_cell.angle_gamma   90.00
#
_symmetry.space_group_name_H-M   'P 1'
#
loop_
_entity.id
_entity.type
_entity.pdbx_description
1 polymer ?
#
loop_
_entity_poly.entity_id
_entity_poly.type
_entity_poly.pdbx_seq_one_letter_code
_entity_poly.pdbx_strand_id
1 'polypeptide(L)'
;MPEMTMLGWFHTVLGVVAVLSGFYTLYKYRVISMVEASGRLYVYVTLLVAGSALGIYNQGGFGIAHALAVLTLIAITGGFVMEKTKSLDHFQNIYKHWLIPVRSYFT
;
A
#
# COMPACT_ATOMS: atom_id res chain seq x y z
N MET A 1 -29.96 16.26 -5.12
CA MET A 1 -28.80 15.44 -4.72
C MET A 1 -27.58 16.26 -5.15
N PRO A 2 -26.66 16.67 -4.25
CA PRO A 2 -25.50 17.45 -4.68
C PRO A 2 -24.75 16.67 -5.75
N GLU A 3 -24.37 17.37 -6.81
CA GLU A 3 -23.72 16.77 -7.96
C GLU A 3 -22.32 16.30 -7.54
N MET A 4 -22.00 15.04 -7.79
CA MET A 4 -20.65 14.52 -7.52
C MET A 4 -19.66 15.28 -8.38
N THR A 5 -18.75 16.01 -7.73
CA THR A 5 -17.70 16.73 -8.45
C THR A 5 -16.84 15.77 -9.27
N MET A 6 -16.24 16.26 -10.37
CA MET A 6 -15.35 15.43 -11.19
C MET A 6 -14.22 14.76 -10.38
N LEU A 7 -13.75 15.42 -9.32
CA LEU A 7 -12.79 14.86 -8.36
C LEU A 7 -13.35 13.69 -7.55
N GLY A 8 -14.63 13.74 -7.16
CA GLY A 8 -15.31 12.64 -6.47
C GLY A 8 -15.39 11.39 -7.32
N TRP A 9 -15.78 11.53 -8.60
CA TRP A 9 -15.78 10.41 -9.55
C TRP A 9 -14.38 9.82 -9.76
N PHE A 10 -13.37 10.68 -9.88
CA PHE A 10 -11.98 10.26 -9.97
C PHE A 10 -11.54 9.47 -8.73
N HIS A 11 -11.88 9.96 -7.53
CA HIS A 11 -11.58 9.27 -6.27
C HIS A 11 -12.20 7.88 -6.20
N THR A 12 -13.48 7.73 -6.58
CA THR A 12 -14.17 6.44 -6.54
C THR A 12 -13.59 5.45 -7.54
N VAL A 13 -13.37 5.87 -8.79
CA VAL A 13 -12.82 5.00 -9.85
C VAL A 13 -11.41 4.54 -9.47
N LEU A 14 -10.54 5.45 -9.04
CA LEU A 14 -9.21 5.08 -8.57
C LEU A 14 -9.25 4.23 -7.30
N GLY A 15 -10.20 4.48 -6.39
CA GLY A 15 -10.39 3.68 -5.18
C GLY A 15 -10.68 2.22 -5.51
N VAL A 16 -11.54 1.96 -6.49
CA VAL A 16 -11.81 0.59 -6.98
C VAL A 16 -10.53 -0.04 -7.55
N VAL A 17 -9.77 0.70 -8.36
CA VAL A 17 -8.48 0.20 -8.92
C VAL A 17 -7.47 -0.08 -7.81
N ALA A 18 -7.41 0.75 -6.77
CA ALA A 18 -6.54 0.56 -5.60
C ALA A 18 -6.89 -0.75 -4.87
N VAL A 19 -8.18 -0.98 -4.58
CA VAL A 19 -8.63 -2.18 -3.89
C VAL A 19 -8.35 -3.44 -4.71
N LEU A 20 -8.65 -3.41 -6.02
CA LEU A 20 -8.39 -4.56 -6.91
C LEU A 20 -6.89 -4.87 -7.04
N SER A 21 -6.05 -3.84 -7.21
CA SER A 21 -4.60 -4.02 -7.30
C SER A 21 -3.98 -4.49 -5.97
N GLY A 22 -4.49 -4.00 -4.84
CA GLY A 22 -4.08 -4.42 -3.51
C GLY A 22 -4.46 -5.88 -3.25
N PHE A 23 -5.70 -6.25 -3.55
CA PHE A 23 -6.18 -7.63 -3.42
C PHE A 23 -5.40 -8.59 -4.32
N TYR A 24 -5.14 -8.21 -5.58
CA TYR A 24 -4.33 -9.00 -6.50
C TYR A 24 -2.89 -9.18 -5.98
N THR A 25 -2.28 -8.12 -5.48
CA THR A 25 -0.90 -8.16 -4.95
C THR A 25 -0.82 -9.03 -3.70
N LEU A 26 -1.77 -8.92 -2.79
CA LEU A 26 -1.84 -9.76 -1.59
C LEU A 26 -2.12 -11.23 -1.95
N TYR A 27 -2.99 -11.50 -2.92
CA TYR A 27 -3.30 -12.86 -3.33
C TYR A 27 -2.10 -13.55 -4.00
N LYS A 28 -1.41 -12.85 -4.92
CA LYS A 28 -0.31 -13.41 -5.71
C LYS A 28 1.03 -13.42 -4.98
N TYR A 29 1.37 -12.32 -4.31
CA TYR A 29 2.70 -12.10 -3.74
C TYR A 29 2.71 -12.15 -2.20
N ARG A 30 1.53 -12.17 -1.55
CA ARG A 30 1.34 -12.14 -0.08
C ARG A 30 1.92 -10.93 0.65
N VAL A 31 2.70 -10.11 -0.04
CA VAL A 31 3.35 -8.91 0.46
C VAL A 31 3.22 -7.83 -0.61
N ILE A 32 2.92 -6.61 -0.17
CA ILE A 32 2.92 -5.43 -1.02
C ILE A 32 4.36 -4.91 -1.05
N SER A 33 5.02 -5.10 -2.19
CA SER A 33 6.40 -4.67 -2.42
C SER A 33 6.51 -3.82 -3.68
N MET A 34 7.27 -2.74 -3.62
CA MET A 34 7.72 -1.90 -4.72
C MET A 34 8.69 -2.62 -5.68
N VAL A 35 9.16 -3.84 -5.37
CA VAL A 35 9.90 -4.68 -6.32
C VAL A 35 8.96 -5.21 -7.42
N GLU A 36 7.73 -5.57 -7.04
CA GLU A 36 6.73 -6.10 -7.96
C GLU A 36 5.95 -4.99 -8.64
N ALA A 37 5.66 -5.17 -9.93
CA ALA A 37 4.92 -4.17 -10.71
C ALA A 37 3.51 -3.91 -10.14
N SER A 38 2.85 -4.95 -9.61
CA SER A 38 1.51 -4.82 -9.02
C SER A 38 1.53 -4.09 -7.67
N GLY A 39 2.57 -4.30 -6.85
CA GLY A 39 2.73 -3.60 -5.58
C GLY A 39 3.08 -2.13 -5.77
N ARG A 40 3.93 -1.79 -6.75
CA ARG A 40 4.13 -0.40 -7.19
C ARG A 40 2.83 0.25 -7.64
N LEU A 41 2.05 -0.42 -8.47
CA LEU A 41 0.77 0.10 -8.95
C LEU A 41 -0.17 0.39 -7.78
N TYR A 42 -0.31 -0.54 -6.83
CA TYR A 42 -1.11 -0.33 -5.63
C TYR A 42 -0.67 0.90 -4.84
N VAL A 43 0.65 1.06 -4.60
CA VAL A 43 1.19 2.19 -3.83
C VAL A 43 0.90 3.53 -4.53
N TYR A 44 1.14 3.64 -5.84
CA TYR A 44 0.89 4.88 -6.57
C TYR A 44 -0.60 5.21 -6.66
N VAL A 45 -1.45 4.23 -6.96
CA VAL A 45 -2.90 4.46 -7.07
C VAL A 45 -3.47 4.83 -5.70
N THR A 46 -3.06 4.16 -4.62
CA THR A 46 -3.55 4.47 -3.27
C THR A 46 -3.09 5.86 -2.80
N LEU A 47 -1.89 6.31 -3.20
CA LEU A 47 -1.42 7.66 -2.94
C LEU A 47 -2.27 8.72 -3.65
N LEU A 48 -2.67 8.47 -4.91
CA LEU A 48 -3.59 9.34 -5.66
C LEU A 48 -5.01 9.34 -5.04
N VAL A 49 -5.49 8.19 -4.58
CA VAL A 49 -6.79 8.06 -3.90
C VAL A 49 -6.80 8.83 -2.58
N ALA A 50 -5.78 8.67 -1.75
CA ALA A 50 -5.68 9.41 -0.49
C ALA A 50 -5.48 10.92 -0.70
N GLY A 51 -4.69 11.30 -1.71
CA GLY A 51 -4.53 12.71 -2.11
C GLY A 51 -5.82 13.34 -2.62
N SER A 52 -6.60 12.62 -3.43
CA SER A 52 -7.91 13.11 -3.90
C SER A 52 -8.93 13.21 -2.76
N ALA A 53 -8.93 12.30 -1.79
CA ALA A 53 -9.75 12.41 -0.58
C ALA A 53 -9.42 13.67 0.20
N LEU A 54 -8.13 14.02 0.34
CA LEU A 54 -7.74 15.29 0.92
C LEU A 54 -8.22 16.45 0.04
N GLY A 55 -8.02 16.45 -1.27
CA GLY A 55 -8.48 17.53 -2.15
C GLY A 55 -9.98 17.84 -2.09
N ILE A 56 -10.81 16.84 -1.72
CA ILE A 56 -12.27 16.96 -1.59
C ILE A 56 -12.70 17.52 -0.21
N TYR A 57 -11.77 17.78 0.73
CA TYR A 57 -12.10 18.29 2.07
C TYR A 57 -12.95 19.56 2.08
N ASN A 58 -12.87 20.34 1.00
CA ASN A 58 -13.63 21.57 0.81
C ASN A 58 -15.15 21.35 0.53
N GLN A 59 -15.60 20.11 0.33
CA GLN A 59 -17.01 19.78 0.02
C GLN A 59 -17.83 19.31 1.24
N GLY A 60 -17.21 19.15 2.40
CA GLY A 60 -17.88 18.66 3.61
C GLY A 60 -17.13 18.85 4.92
N GLY A 61 -15.97 19.52 4.91
CA GLY A 61 -15.12 19.73 6.08
C GLY A 61 -14.25 18.52 6.44
N PHE A 62 -13.34 18.72 7.39
CA PHE A 62 -12.37 17.71 7.81
C PHE A 62 -12.99 16.68 8.76
N GLY A 63 -13.64 15.66 8.20
CA GLY A 63 -14.18 14.51 8.94
C GLY A 63 -13.23 13.30 9.08
N ILE A 64 -13.74 12.22 9.67
CA ILE A 64 -13.01 10.94 9.90
C ILE A 64 -12.41 10.37 8.61
N ALA A 65 -13.08 10.53 7.46
CA ALA A 65 -12.58 10.10 6.16
C ALA A 65 -11.23 10.75 5.80
N HIS A 66 -11.04 12.03 6.14
CA HIS A 66 -9.79 12.74 5.88
C HIS A 66 -8.69 12.29 6.85
N ALA A 67 -9.03 12.05 8.12
CA ALA A 67 -8.09 11.45 9.07
C ALA A 67 -7.59 10.07 8.60
N LEU A 68 -8.48 9.24 8.06
CA LEU A 68 -8.12 7.97 7.45
C LEU A 68 -7.23 8.15 6.21
N ALA A 69 -7.50 9.16 5.37
CA ALA A 69 -6.64 9.48 4.22
C ALA A 69 -5.22 9.87 4.67
N VAL A 70 -5.09 10.71 5.71
CA VAL A 70 -3.79 11.07 6.30
C VAL A 70 -3.07 9.84 6.85
N LEU A 71 -3.77 9.00 7.63
CA LEU A 71 -3.19 7.77 8.16
C LEU A 71 -2.73 6.84 7.03
N THR A 72 -3.48 6.76 5.93
CA THR A 72 -3.10 5.97 4.75
C THR A 72 -1.83 6.51 4.09
N LEU A 73 -1.70 7.83 3.96
CA LEU A 73 -0.47 8.46 3.45
C LEU A 73 0.73 8.18 4.36
N ILE A 74 0.55 8.26 5.68
CA ILE A 74 1.60 7.94 6.66
C ILE A 74 1.99 6.47 6.53
N ALA A 75 1.02 5.55 6.46
CA ALA A 75 1.27 4.12 6.33
C ALA A 75 2.01 3.78 5.03
N ILE A 76 1.61 4.35 3.89
CA ILE A 76 2.28 4.14 2.60
C ILE A 76 3.68 4.73 2.60
N THR A 77 3.85 5.94 3.13
CA THR A 77 5.17 6.58 3.22
C THR A 77 6.08 5.77 4.14
N GLY A 78 5.58 5.31 5.27
CA GLY A 78 6.29 4.43 6.19
C GLY A 78 6.69 3.11 5.52
N GLY A 79 5.76 2.45 4.82
CA GLY A 79 6.03 1.23 4.06
C GLY A 79 7.08 1.44 2.95
N PHE A 80 6.98 2.55 2.21
CA PHE A 80 7.95 2.90 1.17
C PHE A 80 9.34 3.16 1.73
N VAL A 81 9.44 3.89 2.85
CA VAL A 81 10.71 4.12 3.55
C VAL A 81 11.29 2.81 4.05
N MET A 82 10.47 1.97 4.70
CA MET A 82 10.89 0.64 5.19
C MET A 82 11.41 -0.27 4.08
N GLU A 83 10.82 -0.19 2.89
CA GLU A 83 11.28 -0.96 1.73
C GLU A 83 12.56 -0.39 1.11
N LYS A 84 12.71 0.93 1.04
CA LYS A 84 13.94 1.61 0.57
C LYS A 84 15.11 1.41 1.53
N THR A 85 14.85 1.39 2.83
CA THR A 85 15.83 1.03 3.85
C THR A 85 15.93 -0.49 3.88
N LYS A 86 16.85 -1.08 3.11
CA LYS A 86 17.20 -2.52 3.10
C LYS A 86 17.58 -3.09 4.50
N SER A 87 16.65 -3.12 5.45
CA SER A 87 16.79 -3.81 6.75
C SER A 87 16.17 -5.22 6.73
N LEU A 88 15.47 -5.58 5.65
CA LEU A 88 14.94 -6.93 5.47
C LEU A 88 15.96 -7.91 4.88
N ASP A 89 17.03 -7.43 4.24
CA ASP A 89 18.15 -8.28 3.82
C ASP A 89 18.85 -8.91 5.05
N HIS A 90 18.97 -8.18 6.17
CA HIS A 90 19.55 -8.70 7.40
C HIS A 90 18.63 -9.73 8.10
N PHE A 91 17.31 -9.47 8.14
CA PHE A 91 16.36 -10.37 8.77
C PHE A 91 16.19 -11.69 7.98
N GLN A 92 16.14 -11.63 6.64
CA GLN A 92 16.07 -12.85 5.83
C GLN A 92 17.36 -13.68 5.88
N ASN A 93 18.52 -13.04 6.06
CA ASN A 93 19.80 -13.75 6.19
C ASN A 93 19.87 -14.55 7.50
N ILE A 94 19.33 -14.02 8.61
CA ILE A 94 19.23 -14.72 9.90
C ILE A 94 18.30 -15.93 9.81
N TYR A 95 17.13 -15.79 9.16
CA TYR A 95 16.19 -16.91 8.98
C TYR A 95 16.75 -18.01 8.06
N LYS A 96 17.45 -17.63 6.97
CA LYS A 96 18.16 -18.62 6.13
C LYS A 96 19.24 -19.34 6.91
N HIS A 97 20.00 -18.64 7.76
CA HIS A 97 21.07 -19.27 8.54
C HIS A 97 20.54 -20.26 9.61
N TRP A 98 19.33 -20.04 10.15
CA TRP A 98 18.71 -20.93 11.14
C TRP A 98 17.92 -22.12 10.56
N LEU A 99 17.43 -22.04 9.32
CA LEU A 99 16.64 -23.11 8.68
C LEU A 99 17.47 -24.08 7.81
N ILE A 100 18.69 -23.71 7.42
CA ILE A 100 19.59 -24.58 6.65
C ILE A 100 20.28 -25.70 7.46
N PRO A 101 20.58 -25.59 8.78
CA PRO A 101 21.32 -26.65 9.48
C PRO A 101 20.47 -27.90 9.79
N VAL A 102 19.15 -27.89 9.58
CA VAL A 102 18.30 -29.07 9.83
C VAL A 102 18.31 -30.04 8.64
N ARG A 103 18.77 -29.61 7.45
CA ARG A 103 18.80 -30.46 6.25
C ARG A 103 20.05 -31.35 6.16
N SER A 104 21.09 -31.10 6.96
CA SER A 104 22.36 -31.85 6.90
C SER A 104 22.43 -33.09 7.78
N TYR A 105 21.37 -33.45 8.51
CA TYR A 105 21.32 -34.64 9.37
C TYR A 105 20.55 -35.83 8.76
N PHE A 106 20.08 -35.71 7.51
CA PHE A 106 19.23 -36.70 6.83
C PHE A 106 19.74 -37.15 5.45
N THR A 107 21.07 -37.17 5.24
CA THR A 107 21.70 -37.86 4.09
C THR A 107 23.00 -38.50 4.50
#